data_AF-A0A7D6VBX6-F1
#
_entry.id   AF-A0A7D6VBX6-F1
#
_cell.length_a   1.000
_cell.length_b   1.000
_cell.length_c   1.000
_cell.angle_alpha   90.00
_cell.angle_beta   90.00
_cell.angle_gamma   90.00
#
_symmetry.space_group_name_H-M   'P 1'
#
loop_
_entity.id
_entity.type
_entity.pdbx_description
1 polymer ?
#
loop_
_entity_poly.entity_id
_entity_poly.type
_entity_poly.pdbx_seq_one_letter_code
_entity_poly.pdbx_strand_id
1 'polypeptide(L)'
;MLAIAPGPLAVGALINVPTFYLTGYSDYVVPDFAWVRWWQYNLQFNAPAWIANARGVTHFSPLDGSDAYRASGAALAWLKYLAFGDETASAYFVGPEWQLPQDKAFFSVHRNTLADNLR
;
A
#
# COMPACT_ATOMS: atom_id res chain seq x y z
N MET A 1 -4.82 -2.80 -8.22
CA MET A 1 -5.81 -2.62 -7.15
C MET A 1 -5.23 -1.71 -6.07
N LEU A 2 -6.03 -0.81 -5.51
CA LEU A 2 -5.67 0.00 -4.33
C LEU A 2 -6.57 -0.44 -3.16
N ALA A 3 -5.98 -0.81 -2.03
CA ALA A 3 -6.71 -1.20 -0.84
C ALA A 3 -6.35 -0.25 0.32
N ILE A 4 -7.32 0.55 0.77
CA ILE A 4 -7.14 1.53 1.84
C ILE A 4 -7.90 1.05 3.07
N ALA A 5 -7.21 0.95 4.21
CA ALA A 5 -7.77 0.41 5.46
C ALA A 5 -8.66 -0.85 5.24
N PRO A 6 -8.17 -1.88 4.53
CA PRO A 6 -9.03 -2.99 4.10
C PRO A 6 -9.63 -3.76 5.29
N GLY A 7 -10.70 -4.52 5.08
CA GLY A 7 -11.35 -5.33 6.13
C GLY A 7 -10.90 -6.81 6.16
N PRO A 8 -11.22 -7.55 7.24
CA PRO A 8 -10.70 -8.90 7.52
C PRO A 8 -11.18 -10.03 6.61
N LEU A 9 -12.04 -9.75 5.63
CA LEU A 9 -12.71 -10.79 4.85
C LEU A 9 -11.94 -11.21 3.59
N ALA A 10 -10.99 -10.41 3.10
CA ALA A 10 -10.25 -10.78 1.90
C ALA A 10 -9.02 -11.64 2.22
N VAL A 11 -8.70 -12.54 1.29
CA VAL A 11 -7.58 -13.50 1.38
C VAL A 11 -6.65 -13.27 0.20
N GLY A 12 -5.39 -12.94 0.49
CA GLY A 12 -4.38 -12.56 -0.50
C GLY A 12 -4.07 -13.63 -1.54
N ALA A 13 -4.19 -14.90 -1.14
CA ALA A 13 -3.95 -16.04 -2.03
C ALA A 13 -4.94 -16.10 -3.23
N LEU A 14 -6.07 -15.38 -3.15
CA LEU A 14 -7.06 -15.31 -4.22
C LEU A 14 -6.85 -14.08 -5.14
N ILE A 15 -5.88 -13.21 -4.84
CA ILE A 15 -5.62 -11.97 -5.56
C ILE A 15 -4.55 -12.19 -6.62
N ASN A 16 -4.92 -11.97 -7.90
CA ASN A 16 -4.06 -12.19 -9.07
C ASN A 16 -3.68 -10.88 -9.80
N VAL A 17 -3.87 -9.73 -9.16
CA VAL A 17 -3.55 -8.41 -9.73
C VAL A 17 -2.58 -7.65 -8.82
N PRO A 18 -1.77 -6.72 -9.35
CA PRO A 18 -0.92 -5.88 -8.54
C PRO A 18 -1.72 -5.11 -7.48
N THR A 19 -1.27 -5.14 -6.22
CA THR A 19 -2.02 -4.52 -5.11
C THR A 19 -1.14 -3.70 -4.20
N PHE A 20 -1.59 -2.48 -3.89
CA PHE A 20 -1.00 -1.64 -2.85
C PHE A 20 -1.94 -1.56 -1.63
N TYR A 21 -1.47 -2.06 -0.49
CA TYR A 21 -2.15 -2.03 0.80
C TYR A 21 -1.69 -0.81 1.60
N LEU A 22 -2.61 0.11 1.85
CA LEU A 22 -2.37 1.33 2.61
C LEU A 22 -3.02 1.20 3.98
N THR A 23 -2.20 1.10 5.02
CA THR A 23 -2.64 0.92 6.41
C THR A 23 -2.32 2.15 7.26
N GLY A 24 -3.04 2.31 8.38
CA GLY A 24 -2.79 3.38 9.34
C GLY A 24 -1.96 2.92 10.53
N TYR A 25 -0.95 3.67 10.93
CA TYR A 25 -0.17 3.41 12.15
C TYR A 25 -1.06 3.55 13.41
N SER A 26 -2.06 4.42 13.35
CA SER A 26 -3.02 4.68 14.43
C SER A 26 -4.40 4.05 14.14
N ASP A 27 -4.44 3.01 13.29
CA ASP A 27 -5.66 2.23 13.04
C ASP A 27 -5.83 1.14 14.12
N TYR A 28 -6.84 1.30 14.97
CA TYR A 28 -7.21 0.36 16.02
C TYR A 28 -8.39 -0.55 15.63
N VAL A 29 -9.06 -0.27 14.52
CA VAL A 29 -10.17 -1.08 14.01
C VAL A 29 -9.60 -2.22 13.16
N VAL A 30 -8.66 -1.86 12.29
CA VAL A 30 -7.86 -2.77 11.48
C VAL A 30 -6.39 -2.40 11.59
N PRO A 31 -5.68 -2.90 12.62
CA PRO A 31 -4.26 -2.66 12.74
C PRO A 31 -3.47 -3.33 11.60
N ASP A 32 -2.39 -2.69 11.15
CA ASP A 32 -1.50 -3.24 10.11
C ASP A 32 -1.04 -4.67 10.43
N PHE A 33 -0.55 -4.87 11.67
CA PHE A 33 -0.02 -6.15 12.15
C PHE A 33 -1.09 -7.22 12.39
N ALA A 34 -2.36 -6.91 12.15
CA ALA A 34 -3.46 -7.84 12.25
C ALA A 34 -3.74 -8.42 10.85
N TRP A 35 -5.00 -8.39 10.43
CA TRP A 35 -5.43 -9.18 9.29
C TRP A 35 -4.71 -8.74 7.98
N VAL A 36 -4.47 -7.44 7.77
CA VAL A 36 -3.85 -6.88 6.54
C VAL A 36 -2.51 -7.53 6.23
N ARG A 37 -1.62 -7.51 7.21
CA ARG A 37 -0.28 -8.11 7.09
C ARG A 37 -0.36 -9.60 6.82
N TRP A 38 -1.12 -10.33 7.64
CA TRP A 38 -1.05 -11.79 7.67
C TRP A 38 -1.87 -12.45 6.57
N TRP A 39 -3.10 -12.00 6.33
CA TRP A 39 -4.05 -12.71 5.47
C TRP A 39 -4.17 -12.13 4.07
N GLN A 40 -3.87 -10.85 3.84
CA GLN A 40 -3.80 -10.30 2.48
C GLN A 40 -2.37 -10.15 1.99
N TYR A 41 -1.52 -9.33 2.63
CA TYR A 41 -0.21 -9.05 2.07
C TYR A 41 0.71 -10.29 2.06
N ASN A 42 0.92 -10.95 3.20
CA ASN A 42 1.82 -12.12 3.28
C ASN A 42 1.34 -13.33 2.48
N LEU A 43 0.03 -13.41 2.19
CA LEU A 43 -0.53 -14.48 1.36
C LEU A 43 -0.69 -14.09 -0.11
N GLN A 44 -0.37 -12.86 -0.52
CA GLN A 44 -0.41 -12.47 -1.92
C GLN A 44 0.92 -12.81 -2.60
N PHE A 45 0.97 -14.00 -3.19
CA PHE A 45 2.14 -14.51 -3.92
C PHE A 45 1.87 -14.73 -5.42
N ASN A 46 0.63 -14.54 -5.89
CA ASN A 46 0.27 -14.71 -7.31
C ASN A 46 0.45 -13.44 -8.14
N ALA A 47 0.71 -12.29 -7.50
CA ALA A 47 0.92 -11.00 -8.16
C ALA A 47 1.82 -10.09 -7.32
N PRO A 48 2.45 -9.06 -7.92
CA PRO A 48 3.19 -8.04 -7.19
C PRO A 48 2.34 -7.37 -6.10
N ALA A 49 2.92 -7.19 -4.90
CA ALA A 49 2.22 -6.58 -3.78
C ALA A 49 3.12 -5.64 -2.99
N TRP A 50 2.52 -4.56 -2.50
CA TRP A 50 3.15 -3.55 -1.64
C TRP A 50 2.28 -3.31 -0.42
N ILE A 51 2.90 -2.99 0.70
CA ILE A 51 2.19 -2.53 1.90
C ILE A 51 2.96 -1.40 2.55
N ALA A 52 2.24 -0.34 2.93
CA ALA A 52 2.81 0.83 3.58
C ALA A 52 1.93 1.28 4.74
N ASN A 53 2.54 1.47 5.91
CA ASN A 53 1.87 1.85 7.14
C ASN A 53 2.10 3.34 7.43
N ALA A 54 1.06 4.17 7.26
CA ALA A 54 1.16 5.62 7.31
C ALA A 54 1.07 6.19 8.73
N ARG A 55 1.99 7.11 9.09
CA ARG A 55 2.06 7.75 10.41
C ARG A 55 0.93 8.75 10.62
N GLY A 56 0.26 8.63 11.77
CA GLY A 56 -0.86 9.50 12.13
C GLY A 56 -2.11 9.32 11.25
N VAL A 57 -2.20 8.19 10.54
CA VAL A 57 -3.40 7.76 9.83
C VAL A 57 -4.15 6.77 10.72
N THR A 58 -5.46 6.99 10.85
CA THR A 58 -6.41 6.11 11.54
C THR A 58 -7.32 5.40 10.53
N HIS A 59 -8.18 4.50 11.01
CA HIS A 59 -9.16 3.81 10.17
C HIS A 59 -10.03 4.75 9.33
N PHE A 60 -10.46 5.85 9.95
CA PHE A 60 -11.41 6.79 9.37
C PHE A 60 -10.76 7.99 8.69
N SER A 61 -9.43 8.11 8.74
CA SER A 61 -8.72 9.22 8.10
C SER A 61 -8.96 9.40 6.60
N PRO A 62 -9.30 8.36 5.80
CA PRO A 62 -9.75 8.58 4.42
C PRO A 62 -11.01 9.46 4.30
N LEU A 63 -11.81 9.58 5.35
CA LEU A 63 -13.01 10.43 5.38
C LEU A 63 -12.70 11.91 5.62
N ASP A 64 -11.47 12.24 6.04
CA ASP A 64 -11.05 13.62 6.33
C ASP A 64 -10.85 14.46 5.05
N GLY A 65 -10.97 13.84 3.87
CA GLY A 65 -10.71 14.45 2.56
C GLY A 65 -9.25 14.31 2.13
N SER A 66 -8.98 14.51 0.83
CA SER A 66 -7.66 14.30 0.24
C SER A 66 -6.55 15.16 0.84
N ASP A 67 -6.90 16.38 1.27
CA ASP A 67 -5.94 17.37 1.77
C ASP A 67 -5.46 17.03 3.19
N ALA A 68 -6.32 16.39 3.99
CA ALA A 68 -6.02 15.99 5.37
C ALA A 68 -5.56 14.53 5.47
N TYR A 69 -5.95 13.67 4.52
CA TYR A 69 -5.51 12.28 4.50
C TYR A 69 -4.05 12.17 4.10
N ARG A 70 -3.15 12.00 5.08
CA ARG A 70 -1.69 12.02 4.88
C ARG A 70 -1.13 11.02 3.86
N ALA A 71 -1.88 9.96 3.56
CA ALA A 71 -1.46 8.96 2.59
C ALA A 71 -2.10 9.14 1.20
N SER A 72 -2.82 10.25 0.97
CA SER A 72 -3.47 10.60 -0.30
C SER A 72 -2.48 10.70 -1.45
N GLY A 73 -1.28 11.26 -1.21
CA GLY A 73 -0.22 11.35 -2.21
C GLY A 73 0.23 9.99 -2.73
N ALA A 74 0.48 9.03 -1.83
CA ALA A 74 0.85 7.66 -2.20
C ALA A 74 -0.29 6.91 -2.92
N ALA A 75 -1.53 7.12 -2.48
CA ALA A 75 -2.71 6.58 -3.16
C ALA A 75 -2.82 7.11 -4.59
N LEU A 76 -2.64 8.42 -4.80
CA LEU A 76 -2.68 9.02 -6.12
C LEU A 76 -1.50 8.55 -7.00
N ALA A 77 -0.29 8.48 -6.46
CA ALA A 77 0.88 7.97 -7.17
C ALA A 77 0.63 6.54 -7.66
N TRP A 78 0.05 5.68 -6.82
CA TRP A 78 -0.27 4.30 -7.21
C TRP A 78 -1.26 4.23 -8.37
N LEU A 79 -2.30 5.06 -8.36
CA LEU A 79 -3.26 5.13 -9.46
C LEU A 79 -2.62 5.66 -10.74
N LYS A 80 -1.74 6.67 -10.65
CA LYS A 80 -0.97 7.18 -11.80
C LYS A 80 -0.08 6.11 -12.41
N TYR A 81 0.66 5.39 -11.57
CA TYR A 81 1.50 4.28 -11.99
C TYR A 81 0.68 3.19 -12.70
N LEU A 82 -0.38 2.68 -12.06
CA LEU A 82 -1.14 1.56 -12.60
C LEU A 82 -2.00 1.91 -13.82
N ALA A 83 -2.69 3.05 -13.80
CA ALA A 83 -3.72 3.36 -14.79
C ALA A 83 -3.18 4.17 -15.98
N PHE A 84 -2.09 4.91 -15.78
CA PHE A 84 -1.58 5.85 -16.79
C PHE A 84 -0.13 5.55 -17.19
N GLY A 85 0.54 4.57 -16.56
CA GLY A 85 1.93 4.26 -16.86
C GLY A 85 2.86 5.43 -16.57
N ASP A 86 2.51 6.29 -15.60
CA ASP A 86 3.28 7.47 -15.25
C ASP A 86 4.67 7.06 -14.70
N GLU A 87 5.73 7.36 -15.46
CA GLU A 87 7.10 6.99 -15.12
C GLU A 87 7.59 7.63 -13.82
N THR A 88 7.14 8.85 -13.52
CA THR A 88 7.49 9.54 -12.28
C THR A 88 6.86 8.84 -11.09
N ALA A 89 5.60 8.43 -11.21
CA ALA A 89 4.92 7.64 -10.19
C ALA A 89 5.50 6.23 -10.08
N SER A 90 5.94 5.63 -11.19
CA SER A 90 6.55 4.30 -11.22
C SER A 90 7.78 4.21 -10.32
N ALA A 91 8.68 5.21 -10.37
CA ALA A 91 9.88 5.28 -9.53
C ALA A 91 9.58 5.25 -8.02
N TYR A 92 8.35 5.56 -7.62
CA TYR A 92 7.92 5.46 -6.23
C TYR A 92 7.70 4.01 -5.78
N PHE A 93 7.44 3.06 -6.68
CA PHE A 93 7.08 1.67 -6.38
C PHE A 93 8.06 0.61 -6.88
N VAL A 94 8.77 0.86 -7.99
CA VAL A 94 9.61 -0.13 -8.69
C VAL A 94 11.07 0.31 -8.81
N GLY A 95 11.93 -0.65 -9.14
CA GLY A 95 13.38 -0.44 -9.25
C GLY A 95 14.13 -0.71 -7.93
N PRO A 96 15.48 -0.74 -8.00
CA PRO A 96 16.33 -0.99 -6.84
C PRO A 96 16.29 0.16 -5.82
N GLU A 97 16.18 1.40 -6.30
CA GLU A 97 16.17 2.63 -5.49
C GLU A 97 14.76 3.25 -5.42
N TRP A 98 13.72 2.40 -5.38
CA TRP A 98 12.33 2.86 -5.30
C TRP A 98 12.11 3.74 -4.08
N GLN A 99 11.25 4.76 -4.23
CA GLN A 99 11.25 5.93 -3.34
C GLN A 99 10.30 5.84 -2.12
N LEU A 100 9.30 4.95 -2.13
CA LEU A 100 8.33 4.84 -1.04
C LEU A 100 8.97 4.51 0.34
N PRO A 101 10.00 3.65 0.46
CA PRO A 101 10.66 3.39 1.75
C PRO A 101 11.34 4.60 2.37
N GLN A 102 11.73 5.60 1.58
CA GLN A 102 12.39 6.82 2.06
C GLN A 102 11.37 7.90 2.46
N ASP A 103 10.09 7.70 2.16
CA ASP A 103 9.03 8.63 2.53
C ASP A 103 8.73 8.55 4.04
N LYS A 104 9.04 9.66 4.73
CA LYS A 104 8.89 9.80 6.18
C LYS A 104 7.44 9.79 6.65
N ALA A 105 6.47 9.91 5.74
CA ALA A 105 5.06 9.71 6.04
C ALA A 105 4.77 8.27 6.50
N PHE A 106 5.65 7.31 6.19
CA PHE A 106 5.45 5.91 6.53
C PHE A 106 6.31 5.44 7.70
N PHE A 107 5.73 4.56 8.51
CA PHE A 107 6.39 3.86 9.60
C PHE A 107 7.11 2.60 9.10
N SER A 108 6.43 1.82 8.26
CA SER A 108 6.98 0.64 7.61
C SER A 108 6.49 0.54 6.17
N VAL A 109 7.35 0.02 5.31
CA VAL A 109 7.09 -0.16 3.88
C VAL A 109 7.74 -1.46 3.45
N HIS A 110 6.98 -2.32 2.77
CA HIS A 110 7.47 -3.58 2.23
C HIS A 110 6.83 -3.87 0.87
N ARG A 111 7.52 -4.66 0.06
CA ARG A 111 6.98 -5.27 -1.16
C ARG A 111 7.37 -6.75 -1.24
N ASN A 112 6.58 -7.54 -1.95
CA ASN A 112 6.85 -8.98 -2.08
C ASN A 112 7.90 -9.25 -3.15
N THR A 113 8.37 -10.50 -3.22
CA THR A 113 9.42 -10.91 -4.18
C THR A 113 9.04 -10.65 -5.63
N LEU A 114 7.76 -10.75 -6.01
CA LEU A 114 7.33 -10.43 -7.37
C LEU A 114 7.46 -8.93 -7.66
N ALA A 115 7.12 -8.07 -6.71
CA ALA A 115 7.32 -6.63 -6.82
C ALA A 115 8.80 -6.22 -6.78
N ASP A 116 9.65 -6.93 -6.02
CA ASP A 116 11.10 -6.70 -5.99
C ASP A 116 11.78 -6.90 -7.35
N ASN A 117 11.21 -7.73 -8.21
CA ASN A 117 11.74 -8.01 -9.55
C ASN A 117 11.31 -7.00 -10.62
N LEU A 118 10.48 -6.01 -10.26
CA LEU A 118 10.03 -4.97 -11.19
C LEU A 118 11.07 -3.85 -11.33
N ARG A 119 11.24 -3.37 -12.57
CA ARG A 119 12.20 -2.32 -12.93
C ARG A 119 11.52 -1.00 -13.24
#